data_AF-A0A1F9CKQ3-F1
#
_entry.id   AF-A0A1F9CKQ3-F1
#
_cell.length_a   1.000
_cell.length_b   1.000
_cell.length_c   1.000
_cell.angle_alpha   90.00
_cell.angle_beta   90.00
_cell.angle_gamma   90.00
#
_symmetry.space_group_name_H-M   'P 1'
#
loop_
_entity.id
_entity.type
_entity.pdbx_description
1 polymer ?
#
loop_
_entity_poly.entity_id
_entity_poly.type
_entity_poly.pdbx_seq_one_letter_code
_entity_poly.pdbx_strand_id
1 'polypeptide(L)'
;MNKVFRFFTVSSVVVVLISLFAGINAHAMQMGNFINGEQYVTFSETERTLVVAGLFDMLSFEWGQPIYADAADSGTRAHMARVERCVQGKTLRQLREMLDGYFAAKPDAKRYNIASSFAAMLNTQCP
;
A
#
# COMPACT_ATOMS: atom_id res chain seq x y z
N MET A 1 -16.47 3.83 -66.85
CA MET A 1 -17.33 3.03 -65.96
C MET A 1 -16.48 1.95 -65.29
N ASN A 2 -16.55 1.88 -63.96
CA ASN A 2 -16.29 0.72 -63.08
C ASN A 2 -14.87 0.12 -63.06
N LYS A 3 -14.08 0.42 -62.01
CA LYS A 3 -13.97 -0.26 -60.68
C LYS A 3 -12.80 -1.27 -60.70
N VAL A 4 -11.62 -0.90 -60.17
CA VAL A 4 -11.11 -1.22 -58.81
C VAL A 4 -11.32 -2.72 -58.49
N PHE A 5 -10.30 -3.57 -58.37
CA PHE A 5 -9.50 -3.74 -57.16
C PHE A 5 -8.20 -4.52 -57.44
N ARG A 6 -7.06 -3.91 -57.08
CA ARG A 6 -5.77 -4.59 -56.99
C ARG A 6 -5.72 -5.36 -55.67
N PHE A 7 -5.58 -6.67 -55.72
CA PHE A 7 -5.05 -7.47 -54.62
C PHE A 7 -3.54 -7.25 -54.56
N PHE A 8 -3.10 -6.20 -53.87
CA PHE A 8 -1.78 -6.19 -53.27
C PHE A 8 -1.97 -6.51 -51.79
N THR A 9 -1.56 -7.73 -51.45
CA THR A 9 -1.48 -8.30 -50.12
C THR A 9 -0.72 -7.34 -49.19
N VAL A 10 -1.49 -6.75 -48.28
CA VAL A 10 -1.07 -5.95 -47.15
C VAL A 10 -0.36 -6.88 -46.15
N SER A 11 0.93 -7.16 -46.36
CA SER A 11 1.69 -8.06 -45.44
C SER A 11 2.99 -7.48 -44.89
N SER A 12 3.30 -6.20 -45.13
CA SER A 12 4.56 -5.62 -44.63
C SER A 12 4.43 -4.35 -43.79
N VAL A 13 3.22 -3.77 -43.66
CA VAL A 13 3.00 -2.56 -42.84
C VAL A 13 2.49 -2.90 -41.43
N VAL A 14 1.86 -4.06 -41.24
CA VAL A 14 1.28 -4.45 -39.94
C VAL A 14 2.36 -4.86 -38.93
N VAL A 15 3.51 -5.36 -39.38
CA VAL A 15 4.59 -5.79 -38.47
C VAL A 15 5.42 -4.62 -37.92
N VAL A 16 5.42 -3.47 -38.59
CA VAL A 16 6.23 -2.30 -38.15
C VAL A 16 5.46 -1.42 -37.14
N LEU A 17 4.13 -1.45 -37.16
CA LEU A 17 3.30 -0.65 -36.23
C LEU A 17 3.07 -1.30 -34.86
N ILE A 18 3.29 -2.61 -34.71
CA ILE A 18 3.15 -3.30 -33.40
C ILE A 18 4.39 -3.10 -32.53
N SER A 19 5.56 -2.82 -33.13
CA SER A 19 6.80 -2.55 -32.38
C SER A 19 6.87 -1.15 -31.78
N LEU A 20 6.04 -0.20 -32.23
CA LEU A 20 5.95 1.14 -31.65
C LEU A 20 5.03 1.23 -30.42
N PHE A 21 4.23 0.20 -30.15
CA PHE A 21 3.43 0.09 -28.92
C PHE A 21 4.03 -0.84 -27.86
N ALA A 22 5.09 -1.58 -28.19
CA ALA A 22 5.82 -2.40 -27.23
C ALA A 22 6.75 -1.59 -26.29
N GLY A 23 6.94 -0.29 -26.57
CA GLY A 23 7.80 0.60 -25.78
C GLY A 23 7.09 1.52 -24.79
N ILE A 24 5.76 1.55 -24.73
CA ILE A 24 5.02 2.59 -23.97
C ILE A 24 4.53 2.11 -22.60
N ASN A 25 4.64 0.81 -22.27
CA ASN A 25 4.25 0.30 -20.94
C ASN A 25 5.35 -0.48 -20.21
N ALA A 26 6.62 -0.20 -20.51
CA ALA A 26 7.73 -0.57 -19.62
C ALA A 26 7.80 0.31 -18.35
N HIS A 27 6.71 1.02 -18.00
CA HIS A 27 6.53 1.67 -16.70
C HIS A 27 5.48 0.98 -15.83
N ALA A 28 5.02 -0.22 -16.22
CA ALA A 28 4.23 -1.11 -15.36
C ALA A 28 5.09 -2.16 -14.61
N MET A 29 6.43 -2.05 -14.68
CA MET A 29 7.38 -2.78 -13.83
C MET A 29 8.35 -1.79 -13.16
N GLN A 30 7.82 -0.73 -12.56
CA GLN A 30 8.47 -0.15 -11.39
C GLN A 30 7.82 -0.84 -10.20
N MET A 31 8.51 -1.78 -9.55
CA MET A 31 8.06 -2.30 -8.26
C MET A 31 7.66 -1.11 -7.38
N GLY A 32 6.45 -1.16 -6.85
CA GLY A 32 5.80 -0.04 -6.17
C GLY A 32 6.76 0.69 -5.22
N ASN A 33 6.92 1.99 -5.42
CA ASN A 33 7.53 2.86 -4.42
C ASN A 33 6.55 2.94 -3.24
N PHE A 34 6.58 1.93 -2.38
CA PHE A 34 5.89 2.00 -1.11
C PHE A 34 6.52 3.10 -0.27
N ILE A 35 5.70 3.95 0.34
CA ILE A 35 6.16 4.97 1.27
C ILE A 35 6.92 4.27 2.41
N ASN A 36 8.19 4.62 2.60
CA ASN A 36 8.98 4.13 3.74
C ASN A 36 8.95 5.15 4.89
N GLY A 37 9.49 4.76 6.06
CA GLY A 37 9.53 5.65 7.21
C GLY A 37 10.42 6.89 7.01
N GLU A 38 11.45 6.82 6.17
CA GLU A 38 12.30 7.98 5.81
C GLU A 38 11.52 9.03 5.02
N GLN A 39 10.68 8.60 4.08
CA GLN A 39 9.78 9.49 3.33
C GLN A 39 8.67 10.02 4.24
N TYR A 40 8.07 9.16 5.07
CA TYR A 40 7.01 9.56 5.98
C TYR A 40 7.42 10.71 6.92
N VAL A 41 8.64 10.70 7.48
CA VAL A 41 9.06 11.75 8.43
C VAL A 41 9.35 13.11 7.78
N THR A 42 9.46 13.19 6.44
CA THR A 42 9.64 14.46 5.73
C THR A 42 8.30 15.14 5.41
N PHE A 43 7.19 14.41 5.52
CA PHE A 43 5.86 14.94 5.27
C PHE A 43 5.41 15.93 6.35
N SER A 44 4.52 16.83 5.95
CA SER A 44 3.82 17.72 6.88
C SER A 44 3.01 16.91 7.90
N GLU A 45 2.63 17.54 9.01
CA GLU A 45 1.79 16.89 10.02
C GLU A 45 0.46 16.39 9.44
N THR A 46 -0.16 17.18 8.57
CA THR A 46 -1.41 16.82 7.90
C THR A 46 -1.24 15.58 7.03
N GLU A 47 -0.21 15.54 6.19
CA GLU A 47 0.07 14.38 5.32
C GLU A 47 0.38 13.13 6.12
N ARG A 48 1.17 13.23 7.20
CA ARG A 48 1.41 12.10 8.11
C ARG A 48 0.14 11.58 8.76
N THR A 49 -0.75 12.49 9.16
CA THR A 49 -2.06 12.12 9.73
C THR A 49 -2.92 11.40 8.70
N LEU A 50 -2.91 11.83 7.44
CA LEU A 50 -3.64 11.16 6.34
C LEU A 50 -3.07 9.78 6.01
N VAL A 51 -1.73 9.63 6.03
CA VAL A 51 -1.08 8.32 5.87
C VAL A 51 -1.53 7.37 6.98
N VAL A 52 -1.50 7.83 8.24
CA VAL A 52 -1.95 7.03 9.39
C VAL A 52 -3.43 6.69 9.30
N ALA A 53 -4.27 7.61 8.81
CA ALA A 53 -5.69 7.34 8.55
C ALA A 53 -5.86 6.19 7.55
N GLY A 54 -5.18 6.25 6.40
CA GLY A 54 -5.25 5.19 5.39
C GLY A 54 -4.75 3.83 5.91
N LEU A 55 -3.67 3.82 6.70
CA LEU A 55 -3.16 2.60 7.32
C LEU A 55 -4.12 2.01 8.34
N PHE A 56 -4.75 2.87 9.14
CA PHE A 56 -5.73 2.47 10.14
C PHE A 56 -7.02 1.95 9.50
N ASP A 57 -7.51 2.59 8.43
CA ASP A 57 -8.68 2.15 7.68
C ASP A 57 -8.44 0.80 7.00
N MET A 58 -7.25 0.59 6.42
CA MET A 58 -6.87 -0.69 5.83
C MET A 58 -6.88 -1.81 6.89
N LEU A 59 -6.29 -1.58 8.06
CA LEU A 59 -6.29 -2.56 9.15
C LEU A 59 -7.69 -2.80 9.70
N SER A 60 -8.50 -1.75 9.86
CA SER A 60 -9.88 -1.85 10.34
C SER A 60 -10.76 -2.63 9.36
N PHE A 61 -10.56 -2.43 8.06
CA PHE A 61 -11.24 -3.21 7.02
C PHE A 61 -10.86 -4.68 7.10
N GLU A 62 -9.57 -5.00 7.26
CA GLU A 62 -9.08 -6.37 7.43
C GLU A 62 -9.65 -7.04 8.68
N TRP A 63 -9.78 -6.31 9.80
CA TRP A 63 -10.41 -6.85 11.03
C TRP A 63 -11.86 -7.29 10.82
N GLY A 64 -12.58 -6.62 9.93
CA GLY A 64 -13.98 -6.92 9.61
C GLY A 64 -14.17 -8.04 8.59
N GLN A 65 -13.12 -8.59 7.99
CA GLN A 65 -13.28 -9.57 6.91
C GLN A 65 -13.63 -10.99 7.42
N PRO A 66 -14.62 -11.67 6.80
CA PRO A 66 -14.99 -13.05 7.15
C PRO A 66 -13.88 -14.08 6.99
N ILE A 67 -12.88 -13.81 6.14
CA ILE A 67 -11.72 -14.71 5.97
C ILE A 67 -10.91 -14.88 7.26
N TYR A 68 -11.00 -13.93 8.20
CA TYR A 68 -10.44 -14.04 9.54
C TYR A 68 -11.47 -14.51 10.58
N ALA A 69 -12.75 -14.62 10.22
CA ALA A 69 -13.82 -15.18 11.06
C ALA A 69 -13.73 -16.71 11.17
N ASP A 70 -13.14 -17.37 10.18
CA ASP A 70 -12.97 -18.83 10.14
C ASP A 70 -11.54 -19.28 10.49
N ALA A 71 -10.60 -18.33 10.59
CA ALA A 71 -9.24 -18.58 11.06
C ALA A 71 -9.28 -18.97 12.55
N ALA A 72 -9.44 -20.27 12.80
CA ALA A 72 -9.46 -20.91 14.10
C ALA A 72 -8.08 -21.01 14.76
N ASP A 73 -7.05 -20.32 14.24
CA ASP A 73 -5.82 -20.09 14.99
C ASP A 73 -6.00 -18.84 15.86
N SER A 74 -6.35 -19.11 17.12
CA SER A 74 -6.54 -18.17 18.23
C SER A 74 -5.56 -17.00 18.31
N GLY A 75 -4.35 -17.13 17.74
CA GLY A 75 -3.33 -16.09 17.74
C GLY A 75 -3.70 -14.84 16.95
N THR A 76 -4.19 -14.96 15.71
CA THR A 76 -4.44 -13.79 14.85
C THR A 76 -5.66 -13.00 15.31
N ARG A 77 -6.76 -13.66 15.67
CA ARG A 77 -7.94 -12.98 16.22
C ARG A 77 -7.67 -12.34 17.58
N ALA A 78 -6.99 -13.04 18.49
CA ALA A 78 -6.60 -12.45 19.77
C ALA A 78 -5.65 -11.25 19.58
N HIS A 79 -4.77 -11.34 18.58
CA HIS A 79 -3.88 -10.26 18.20
C HIS A 79 -4.63 -9.04 17.66
N MET A 80 -5.56 -9.22 16.71
CA MET A 80 -6.36 -8.12 16.17
C MET A 80 -7.26 -7.50 17.25
N ALA A 81 -7.95 -8.30 18.06
CA ALA A 81 -8.80 -7.80 19.16
C ALA A 81 -8.01 -7.06 20.24
N ARG A 82 -6.73 -7.39 20.43
CA ARG A 82 -5.83 -6.66 21.33
C ARG A 82 -5.45 -5.30 20.76
N VAL A 83 -5.08 -5.26 19.49
CA VAL A 83 -4.78 -4.01 18.77
C VAL A 83 -6.01 -3.12 18.73
N GLU A 84 -7.17 -3.65 18.37
CA GLU A 84 -8.45 -2.94 18.34
C GLU A 84 -8.76 -2.29 19.70
N ARG A 85 -8.66 -3.04 20.80
CA ARG A 85 -8.87 -2.50 22.15
C ARG A 85 -7.87 -1.42 22.52
N CYS A 86 -6.62 -1.56 22.12
CA CYS A 86 -5.58 -0.56 22.37
C CYS A 86 -5.84 0.75 21.62
N VAL A 87 -6.29 0.66 20.37
CA VAL A 87 -6.52 1.84 19.51
C VAL A 87 -7.93 2.41 19.65
N GLN A 88 -8.85 1.69 20.31
CA GLN A 88 -10.21 2.16 20.57
C GLN A 88 -10.19 3.51 21.31
N GLY A 89 -10.94 4.47 20.76
CA GLY A 89 -11.02 5.83 21.32
C GLY A 89 -9.80 6.72 21.08
N LYS A 90 -8.75 6.22 20.40
CA LYS A 90 -7.64 7.07 19.94
C LYS A 90 -8.03 7.84 18.69
N THR A 91 -7.67 9.12 18.67
CA THR A 91 -7.76 9.95 17.47
C THR A 91 -6.64 9.62 16.49
N LEU A 92 -6.83 9.93 15.21
CA LEU A 92 -5.79 9.79 14.18
C LEU A 92 -4.50 10.56 14.54
N ARG A 93 -4.63 11.71 15.20
CA ARG A 93 -3.50 12.46 15.74
C ARG A 93 -2.70 11.64 16.76
N GLN A 94 -3.38 10.99 17.70
CA GLN A 94 -2.71 10.16 18.71
C GLN A 94 -2.03 8.94 18.07
N LEU A 95 -2.64 8.34 17.04
CA LEU A 95 -2.02 7.24 16.30
C LEU A 95 -0.78 7.71 15.51
N ARG A 96 -0.81 8.92 14.94
CA ARG A 96 0.36 9.56 14.34
C ARG A 96 1.46 9.77 15.36
N GLU A 97 1.13 10.35 16.51
CA GLU A 97 2.09 10.60 17.60
C GLU A 97 2.74 9.30 18.10
N MET A 98 1.99 8.19 18.14
CA MET A 98 2.54 6.87 18.45
C MET A 98 3.55 6.38 17.40
N LEU A 99 3.26 6.57 16.11
CA LEU A 99 4.16 6.22 15.00
C LEU A 99 5.41 7.11 14.96
N ASP A 100 5.24 8.42 15.17
CA ASP A 100 6.35 9.37 15.26
C ASP A 100 7.26 9.03 16.45
N GLY A 101 6.67 8.71 17.62
CA GLY A 101 7.38 8.26 18.80
C GLY A 101 8.11 6.93 18.58
N TYR A 102 7.50 6.00 17.85
CA TYR A 102 8.14 4.74 17.46
C TYR A 102 9.39 4.96 16.61
N PHE A 103 9.34 5.86 15.63
CA PHE A 103 10.51 6.19 14.81
C PHE A 103 11.58 7.01 15.54
N ALA A 104 11.20 7.78 16.55
CA ALA A 104 12.15 8.43 17.45
C ALA A 104 12.89 7.40 18.32
N ALA A 105 12.16 6.40 18.85
CA ALA A 105 12.73 5.33 19.66
C ALA A 105 13.51 4.28 18.85
N LYS A 106 13.13 4.06 17.59
CA LYS A 106 13.75 3.08 16.68
C LYS A 106 14.06 3.72 15.32
N PRO A 107 15.14 4.52 15.21
CA PRO A 107 15.49 5.19 13.96
C PRO A 107 15.68 4.24 12.77
N ASP A 108 16.24 3.05 12.99
CA ASP A 108 16.44 2.05 11.93
C ASP A 108 15.12 1.54 11.34
N ALA A 109 14.01 1.63 12.07
CA ALA A 109 12.71 1.23 11.56
C ALA A 109 12.26 2.09 10.36
N LYS A 110 12.84 3.30 10.19
CA LYS A 110 12.49 4.20 9.08
C LYS A 110 12.84 3.63 7.71
N ARG A 111 13.79 2.68 7.63
CA ARG A 111 14.21 2.04 6.38
C ARG A 111 13.15 1.11 5.79
N TYR A 112 12.16 0.70 6.59
CA TYR A 112 11.11 -0.22 6.17
C TYR A 112 9.88 0.51 5.65
N ASN A 113 9.03 -0.23 4.95
CA ASN A 113 7.71 0.22 4.52
C ASN A 113 6.92 0.77 5.72
N ILE A 114 6.22 1.90 5.52
CA ILE A 114 5.46 2.58 6.56
C ILE A 114 4.35 1.70 7.14
N ALA A 115 3.70 0.87 6.31
CA ALA A 115 2.67 -0.06 6.76
C ALA A 115 3.24 -1.13 7.70
N SER A 116 4.40 -1.69 7.35
CA SER A 116 5.11 -2.65 8.21
C SER A 116 5.58 -2.01 9.51
N SER A 117 6.06 -0.76 9.46
CA SER A 117 6.47 0.01 10.63
C SER A 117 5.29 0.34 11.54
N PHE A 118 4.13 0.66 10.96
CA PHE A 118 2.89 0.90 11.69
C PHE A 118 2.39 -0.36 12.41
N ALA A 119 2.38 -1.51 11.71
CA ALA A 119 2.06 -2.80 12.34
C ALA A 119 3.05 -3.16 13.47
N ALA A 120 4.35 -2.95 13.26
CA ALA A 120 5.36 -3.17 14.30
C ALA A 120 5.20 -2.22 15.50
N MET A 121 4.84 -0.96 15.25
CA MET A 121 4.51 0.00 16.31
C MET A 121 3.32 -0.50 17.13
N LEU A 122 2.21 -0.89 16.48
CA LEU A 122 1.06 -1.47 17.17
C LEU A 122 1.44 -2.71 17.96
N ASN A 123 2.28 -3.60 17.42
CA ASN A 123 2.75 -4.79 18.13
C ASN A 123 3.55 -4.49 19.40
N THR A 124 4.25 -3.36 19.43
CA THR A 124 5.12 -2.99 20.56
C THR A 124 4.44 -2.08 21.58
N GLN A 125 3.47 -1.28 21.15
CA GLN A 125 2.79 -0.28 21.99
C GLN A 125 1.36 -0.70 22.37
N CYS A 126 0.81 -1.76 21.79
CA CYS A 126 -0.50 -2.34 22.14
C CYS A 126 -0.33 -3.72 22.79
N PRO A 127 -0.11 -3.74 24.13
CA PRO A 127 0.10 -4.97 24.90
C PRO A 127 -1.17 -5.83 25.03
#